data_AF-A0A0Q8EJ42-F1
#
_entry.id   AF-A0A0Q8EJ42-F1
#
_cell.length_a   1.000
_cell.length_b   1.000
_cell.length_c   1.000
_cell.angle_alpha   90.00
_cell.angle_beta   90.00
_cell.angle_gamma   90.00
#
_symmetry.space_group_name_H-M   'P 1'
#
loop_
_entity.id
_entity.type
_entity.pdbx_description
1 polymer ?
#
loop_
_entity_poly.entity_id
_entity_poly.type
_entity_poly.pdbx_seq_one_letter_code
_entity_poly.pdbx_strand_id
1 'polypeptide(L)'
;MTPNPLPEPPPAALAAFLRGCERRGAVFAALQCGDAERGDVALAAALRAFRAHAAELPMAAWPARFWSLLVAAPPLRSESPVAQRAPSMRALADIAAPDRAALLLRLAGGLQEEEAAGVLGQSADDYRAALARACPRDAAGRPDADAWRQLAEAVQTHLRDLPPERLARLARLREEALAGTRIPPAGVSTAPALTASPARTPRRWPWVVLVLALMAAALGATWWPGAPWAALLQPAPKPASDAVTLTDPDIRQEALPPAEPPAARFDAEEAARTDRDAPMRADPEVATLVPDADFLAWYVVQRAATAAAAVAPEPASPRAPPDEGAEAAPAPTVVAPEPLHPRDALTRQRADYAAWQALGEVDRARLRAAARDLAAQPVETQQALRTRFAALDAMEHRGWRLGPALGAVWPRLQPMFAYVPAREREPLLALLRQLDAAALDDLAALSQRVPPPERDRFRHELIRVPAGERAAWLHARRER
;
A
#
# COMPACT_ATOMS: atom_id res chain seq x y z
N MET A 1 30.74 -3.56 38.71
CA MET A 1 30.02 -2.78 37.68
C MET A 1 30.27 -3.45 36.36
N THR A 2 29.41 -4.38 35.96
CA THR A 2 29.42 -4.94 34.61
C THR A 2 29.02 -3.82 33.64
N PRO A 3 29.79 -3.56 32.57
CA PRO A 3 29.41 -2.56 31.59
C PRO A 3 28.08 -2.95 30.96
N ASN A 4 27.14 -2.01 30.95
CA ASN A 4 25.85 -2.14 30.28
C ASN A 4 26.11 -2.49 28.80
N PRO A 5 25.54 -3.58 28.25
CA PRO A 5 25.74 -3.90 26.84
C PRO A 5 25.32 -2.71 25.97
N LEU A 6 26.17 -2.36 25.00
CA LEU A 6 25.85 -1.34 24.00
C LEU A 6 24.54 -1.75 23.31
N PRO A 7 23.59 -0.82 23.09
CA PRO A 7 22.35 -1.15 22.41
C PRO A 7 22.68 -1.67 21.00
N GLU A 8 22.29 -2.92 20.71
CA GLU A 8 22.41 -3.48 19.38
C GLU A 8 21.70 -2.59 18.36
N PRO A 9 22.28 -2.39 17.17
CA PRO A 9 21.65 -1.59 16.13
C PRO A 9 20.27 -2.19 15.81
N PRO A 10 19.23 -1.36 15.68
CA PRO A 10 17.90 -1.86 15.35
C PRO A 10 17.96 -2.60 14.00
N PRO A 11 17.20 -3.70 13.83
CA PRO A 11 17.18 -4.44 12.57
C PRO A 11 16.88 -3.49 11.40
N ALA A 12 17.66 -3.57 10.32
CA ALA A 12 17.46 -2.72 9.15
C ALA A 12 16.02 -2.78 8.60
N ALA A 13 15.39 -3.95 8.72
CA ALA A 13 13.98 -4.18 8.39
C ALA A 13 13.01 -3.30 9.22
N LEU A 14 13.25 -3.13 10.52
CA LEU A 14 12.42 -2.28 11.40
C LEU A 14 12.55 -0.81 10.97
N ALA A 15 13.76 -0.34 10.70
CA ALA A 15 13.98 1.02 10.24
C ALA A 15 13.33 1.29 8.87
N ALA A 16 13.37 0.33 7.94
CA ALA A 16 12.70 0.41 6.64
C ALA A 16 11.17 0.43 6.78
N PHE A 17 10.61 -0.45 7.62
CA PHE A 17 9.18 -0.49 7.90
C PHE A 17 8.67 0.83 8.49
N LEU A 18 9.34 1.35 9.53
CA LEU A 18 8.95 2.61 10.16
C LEU A 18 9.01 3.79 9.18
N ARG A 19 10.02 3.83 8.30
CA ARG A 19 10.13 4.83 7.23
C ARG A 19 8.95 4.75 6.24
N GLY A 20 8.46 3.55 5.94
CA GLY A 20 7.28 3.35 5.08
C GLY A 20 5.94 3.75 5.72
N CYS A 21 5.89 3.86 7.05
CA CYS A 21 4.68 4.18 7.81
C CYS A 21 4.68 5.60 8.39
N GLU A 22 5.84 6.25 8.59
CA GLU A 22 5.98 7.53 9.29
C GLU A 22 5.09 8.64 8.68
N ARG A 23 5.13 8.75 7.35
CA ARG A 23 4.41 9.79 6.60
C ARG A 23 2.90 9.65 6.72
N ARG A 24 2.41 8.42 6.53
CA ARG A 24 0.98 8.08 6.64
C ARG A 24 0.50 8.22 8.07
N GLY A 25 1.30 7.75 9.03
CA GLY A 25 1.02 7.89 10.45
C GLY A 25 0.93 9.35 10.91
N ALA A 26 1.82 10.22 10.43
CA ALA A 26 1.82 11.64 10.77
C ALA A 26 0.59 12.39 10.24
N VAL A 27 0.18 12.10 8.99
CA VAL A 27 -1.04 12.66 8.40
C VAL A 27 -2.27 12.15 9.10
N PHE A 28 -2.36 10.84 9.34
CA PHE A 28 -3.46 10.25 10.11
C PHE A 28 -3.60 10.94 11.47
N ALA A 29 -2.50 11.03 12.23
CA ALA A 29 -2.49 11.60 13.57
C ALA A 29 -2.91 13.07 13.57
N ALA A 30 -2.36 13.87 12.66
CA ALA A 30 -2.67 15.29 12.54
C ALA A 30 -4.12 15.54 12.15
N LEU A 31 -4.69 14.78 11.20
CA LEU A 31 -6.08 14.94 10.79
C LEU A 31 -7.07 14.46 11.86
N GLN A 32 -6.69 13.42 12.61
CA GLN A 32 -7.52 12.85 13.68
C GLN A 32 -7.68 13.81 14.85
N CYS A 33 -6.60 14.44 15.32
CA CYS A 33 -6.66 15.41 16.42
C CYS A 33 -6.79 16.88 15.97
N GLY A 34 -6.61 17.16 14.68
CA GLY A 34 -6.69 18.51 14.09
C GLY A 34 -5.45 19.37 14.26
N ASP A 35 -4.35 18.82 14.79
CA ASP A 35 -3.11 19.55 15.12
C ASP A 35 -1.88 18.72 14.73
N ALA A 36 -1.02 19.28 13.88
CA ALA A 36 0.16 18.62 13.36
C ALA A 36 1.19 18.28 14.46
N GLU A 37 1.46 19.21 15.37
CA GLU A 37 2.46 19.00 16.43
C GLU A 37 2.00 17.92 17.40
N ARG A 38 0.74 18.01 17.82
CA ARG A 38 0.12 17.02 18.71
C ARG A 38 0.03 15.63 18.04
N GLY A 39 -0.22 15.60 16.74
CA GLY A 39 -0.17 14.38 15.94
C GLY A 39 1.23 13.77 15.89
N ASP A 40 2.27 14.58 15.68
CA ASP A 40 3.66 14.13 15.62
C ASP A 40 4.12 13.57 16.98
N VAL A 41 3.69 14.18 18.10
CA VAL A 41 3.92 13.65 19.46
C VAL A 41 3.26 12.28 19.66
N ALA A 42 2.03 12.11 19.18
CA ALA A 42 1.32 10.82 19.25
C ALA A 42 2.03 9.74 18.42
N LEU A 43 2.48 10.11 17.21
CA LEU A 43 3.26 9.22 16.35
C LEU A 43 4.58 8.82 17.02
N ALA A 44 5.32 9.76 17.60
CA ALA A 44 6.57 9.47 18.31
C ALA A 44 6.36 8.51 19.51
N ALA A 45 5.23 8.62 20.20
CA ALA A 45 4.85 7.66 21.24
C ALA A 45 4.55 6.26 20.66
N ALA A 46 3.81 6.20 19.55
CA ALA A 46 3.50 4.94 18.88
C ALA A 46 4.75 4.25 18.32
N LEU A 47 5.69 5.00 17.73
CA LEU A 47 6.97 4.48 17.23
C LEU A 47 7.79 3.83 18.36
N ARG A 48 7.89 4.49 19.51
CA ARG A 48 8.57 3.96 20.70
C ARG A 48 7.89 2.72 21.26
N ALA A 49 6.56 2.74 21.36
CA ALA A 49 5.79 1.60 21.83
C ALA A 49 5.91 0.41 20.87
N PHE A 50 5.88 0.66 19.56
CA PHE A 50 5.97 -0.38 18.54
C PHE A 50 7.32 -1.07 18.54
N ARG A 51 8.42 -0.32 18.72
CA ARG A 51 9.77 -0.91 18.82
C ARG A 51 9.83 -2.02 19.88
N ALA A 52 9.20 -1.83 21.04
CA ALA A 52 9.20 -2.84 22.10
C ALA A 52 8.50 -4.14 21.69
N HIS A 53 7.52 -4.08 20.78
CA HIS A 53 6.75 -5.24 20.31
C HIS A 53 7.30 -5.86 19.02
N ALA A 54 8.13 -5.13 18.27
CA ALA A 54 8.60 -5.55 16.95
C ALA A 54 9.48 -6.82 17.00
N ALA A 55 10.19 -7.05 18.11
CA ALA A 55 11.03 -8.24 18.29
C ALA A 55 10.23 -9.53 18.55
N GLU A 56 9.01 -9.42 19.08
CA GLU A 56 8.18 -10.56 19.48
C GLU A 56 7.18 -10.99 18.39
N LEU A 57 7.01 -10.15 17.36
CA LEU A 57 6.00 -10.33 16.33
C LEU A 57 6.62 -10.67 14.99
N PRO A 58 6.01 -11.59 14.21
CA PRO A 58 6.42 -11.81 12.83
C PRO A 58 6.20 -10.52 12.01
N MET A 59 7.07 -10.29 11.03
CA MET A 59 7.07 -9.06 10.22
C MET A 59 5.72 -8.79 9.54
N ALA A 60 4.97 -9.82 9.17
CA ALA A 60 3.63 -9.70 8.60
C ALA A 60 2.59 -9.06 9.55
N ALA A 61 2.75 -9.21 10.87
CA ALA A 61 1.86 -8.62 11.87
C ALA A 61 2.21 -7.17 12.24
N TRP A 62 3.35 -6.66 11.75
CA TRP A 62 3.86 -5.33 12.09
C TRP A 62 2.92 -4.18 11.69
N PRO A 63 2.33 -4.14 10.48
CA PRO A 63 1.40 -3.07 10.10
C PRO A 63 0.22 -2.96 11.06
N ALA A 64 -0.49 -4.07 11.28
CA ALA A 64 -1.67 -4.11 12.16
C ALA A 64 -1.31 -3.65 13.58
N ARG A 65 -0.18 -4.13 14.12
CA ARG A 65 0.26 -3.73 15.46
C ARG A 65 0.61 -2.24 15.53
N PHE A 66 1.37 -1.72 14.56
CA PHE A 66 1.73 -0.30 14.51
C PHE A 66 0.48 0.60 14.50
N TRP A 67 -0.47 0.31 13.61
CA TRP A 67 -1.70 1.10 13.51
C TRP A 67 -2.58 1.01 14.75
N SER A 68 -2.68 -0.16 15.40
CA SER A 68 -3.41 -0.32 16.67
C SER A 68 -2.82 0.55 17.80
N LEU A 69 -1.49 0.61 17.89
CA LEU A 69 -0.79 1.45 18.87
C LEU A 69 -0.97 2.94 18.57
N LEU A 70 -0.97 3.32 17.28
CA LEU A 70 -1.17 4.70 16.88
C LEU A 70 -2.59 5.17 17.19
N VAL A 71 -3.63 4.40 16.83
CA VAL A 71 -5.02 4.75 17.14
C VAL A 71 -5.26 4.83 18.65
N ALA A 72 -4.63 3.94 19.43
CA ALA A 72 -4.74 3.93 20.88
C ALA A 72 -4.04 5.13 21.56
N ALA A 73 -3.25 5.92 20.83
CA ALA A 73 -2.48 7.02 21.38
C ALA A 73 -3.40 8.07 22.06
N PRO A 74 -3.19 8.39 23.35
CA PRO A 74 -4.04 9.34 24.08
C PRO A 74 -4.26 10.70 23.41
N PRO A 75 -3.26 11.33 22.76
CA PRO A 75 -3.45 12.64 22.14
C PRO A 75 -4.47 12.65 21.00
N LEU A 76 -4.81 11.49 20.42
CA LEU A 76 -5.73 11.34 19.28
C LEU A 76 -7.19 11.10 19.68
N ARG A 77 -7.45 10.85 20.97
CA ARG A 77 -8.82 10.60 21.48
C ARG A 77 -9.65 11.88 21.63
N SER A 78 -9.00 13.04 21.67
CA SER A 78 -9.68 14.33 21.73
C SER A 78 -9.18 15.27 20.64
N GLU A 79 -10.13 15.99 20.06
CA GLU A 79 -9.85 17.05 19.11
C GLU A 79 -9.19 18.24 19.80
N SER A 80 -8.21 18.84 19.12
CA SER A 80 -7.53 20.02 19.62
C SER A 80 -8.50 21.22 19.56
N PRO A 81 -8.58 22.06 20.62
CA PRO A 81 -9.39 23.27 20.58
C PRO A 81 -8.88 24.30 19.56
N VAL A 82 -7.64 24.14 19.08
CA VAL A 82 -7.00 24.98 18.04
C VAL A 82 -6.94 24.22 16.71
N ALA A 83 -7.82 23.24 16.48
CA ALA A 83 -7.80 22.43 15.27
C ALA A 83 -7.90 23.31 14.01
N GLN A 84 -6.82 23.34 13.22
CA GLN A 84 -6.75 24.08 11.97
C GLN A 84 -6.74 23.08 10.82
N ARG A 85 -7.86 22.96 10.12
CA ARG A 85 -7.97 22.14 8.90
C ARG A 85 -8.08 23.03 7.67
N ALA A 86 -7.42 22.60 6.59
CA ALA A 86 -7.59 23.22 5.29
C ALA A 86 -9.08 23.20 4.88
N PRO A 87 -9.56 24.16 4.07
CA PRO A 87 -10.97 24.23 3.66
C PRO A 87 -11.49 22.92 3.03
N SER A 88 -10.67 22.25 2.24
CA SER A 88 -10.98 20.95 1.59
C SER A 88 -11.12 19.77 2.56
N MET A 89 -10.63 19.90 3.78
CA MET A 89 -10.71 18.88 4.83
C MET A 89 -11.58 19.30 6.01
N ARG A 90 -12.31 20.42 5.86
CA ARG A 90 -13.17 20.95 6.92
C ARG A 90 -14.28 19.96 7.28
N ALA A 91 -14.77 19.18 6.31
CA ALA A 91 -15.77 18.13 6.54
C ALA A 91 -15.34 17.08 7.59
N LEU A 92 -14.04 16.88 7.82
CA LEU A 92 -13.56 15.98 8.88
C LEU A 92 -13.86 16.50 10.30
N ALA A 93 -14.04 17.81 10.47
CA ALA A 93 -14.35 18.41 11.77
C ALA A 93 -15.72 17.98 12.29
N ASP A 94 -16.68 17.82 11.39
CA ASP A 94 -18.07 17.52 11.73
C ASP A 94 -18.30 16.03 12.00
N ILE A 95 -17.32 15.17 11.67
CA ILE A 95 -17.38 13.73 11.88
C ILE A 95 -16.92 13.40 13.30
N ALA A 96 -17.67 12.55 14.01
CA ALA A 96 -17.30 12.06 15.33
C ALA A 96 -15.91 11.39 15.32
N ALA A 97 -15.11 11.62 16.36
CA ALA A 97 -13.73 11.10 16.45
C ALA A 97 -13.56 9.59 16.12
N PRO A 98 -14.41 8.65 16.59
CA PRO A 98 -14.26 7.24 16.23
C PRO A 98 -14.56 6.95 14.76
N ASP A 99 -15.60 7.57 14.20
CA ASP A 99 -15.99 7.40 12.79
C ASP A 99 -14.94 8.05 11.86
N ARG A 100 -14.36 9.17 12.28
CA ARG A 100 -13.24 9.84 11.61
C ARG A 100 -11.98 8.97 11.59
N ALA A 101 -11.68 8.27 12.68
CA ALA A 101 -10.54 7.35 12.72
C ALA A 101 -10.73 6.20 11.73
N ALA A 102 -11.94 5.62 11.65
CA ALA A 102 -12.28 4.59 10.66
C ALA A 102 -12.05 5.07 9.23
N LEU A 103 -12.52 6.27 8.92
CA LEU A 103 -12.32 6.92 7.62
C LEU A 103 -10.85 7.17 7.30
N LEU A 104 -10.09 7.74 8.23
CA LEU A 104 -8.69 8.08 8.02
C LEU A 104 -7.78 6.86 7.90
N LEU A 105 -8.12 5.72 8.51
CA LEU A 105 -7.40 4.46 8.28
C LEU A 105 -7.49 4.00 6.81
N ARG A 106 -8.61 4.27 6.12
CA ARG A 106 -8.74 4.02 4.68
C ARG A 106 -7.98 5.07 3.86
N LEU A 107 -8.21 6.35 4.14
CA LEU A 107 -7.71 7.43 3.30
C LEU A 107 -6.23 7.72 3.51
N ALA A 108 -5.77 7.87 4.75
CA ALA A 108 -4.37 8.16 5.07
C ALA A 108 -3.57 6.88 5.32
N GLY A 109 -4.17 5.90 6.01
CA GLY A 109 -3.53 4.62 6.31
C GLY A 109 -3.40 3.71 5.09
N GLY A 110 -4.37 3.73 4.18
CA GLY A 110 -4.42 2.83 3.02
C GLY A 110 -4.71 1.37 3.39
N LEU A 111 -5.26 1.11 4.58
CA LEU A 111 -5.59 -0.23 5.06
C LEU A 111 -6.84 -0.74 4.35
N GLN A 112 -6.96 -2.05 4.17
CA GLN A 112 -8.22 -2.65 3.72
C GLN A 112 -9.28 -2.67 4.83
N GLU A 113 -10.55 -2.89 4.47
CA GLU A 113 -11.68 -2.83 5.41
C GLU A 113 -11.49 -3.78 6.60
N GLU A 114 -11.13 -5.04 6.34
CA GLU A 114 -10.90 -6.06 7.37
C GLU A 114 -9.73 -5.71 8.29
N GLU A 115 -8.61 -5.24 7.71
CA GLU A 115 -7.42 -4.82 8.46
C GLU A 115 -7.73 -3.61 9.35
N ALA A 116 -8.44 -2.62 8.82
CA ALA A 116 -8.81 -1.42 9.56
C ALA A 116 -9.81 -1.73 10.68
N ALA A 117 -10.77 -2.62 10.44
CA ALA A 117 -11.67 -3.13 11.48
C ALA A 117 -10.89 -3.81 12.62
N GLY A 118 -9.93 -4.68 12.27
CA GLY A 118 -9.05 -5.34 13.23
C GLY A 118 -8.20 -4.35 14.04
N VAL A 119 -7.66 -3.30 13.40
CA VAL A 119 -6.89 -2.23 14.06
C VAL A 119 -7.73 -1.48 15.10
N LEU A 120 -9.02 -1.25 14.81
CA LEU A 120 -9.94 -0.59 15.73
C LEU A 120 -10.55 -1.54 16.78
N GLY A 121 -10.31 -2.85 16.68
CA GLY A 121 -10.96 -3.86 17.52
C GLY A 121 -12.47 -3.96 17.30
N GLN A 122 -12.94 -3.67 16.08
CA GLN A 122 -14.35 -3.69 15.70
C GLN A 122 -14.68 -4.86 14.77
N SER A 123 -15.94 -5.26 14.73
CA SER A 123 -16.42 -6.19 13.69
C SER A 123 -16.43 -5.50 12.31
N ALA A 124 -16.44 -6.28 11.23
CA ALA A 124 -16.55 -5.74 9.88
C ALA A 124 -17.85 -4.94 9.67
N ASP A 125 -18.95 -5.36 10.29
CA ASP A 125 -20.24 -4.67 10.21
C ASP A 125 -20.23 -3.33 10.95
N ASP A 126 -19.67 -3.29 12.17
CA ASP A 126 -19.54 -2.05 12.94
C ASP A 126 -18.64 -1.04 12.20
N TYR A 127 -17.57 -1.55 11.59
CA TYR A 127 -16.66 -0.75 10.78
C TYR A 127 -17.35 -0.15 9.54
N ARG A 128 -18.14 -0.95 8.80
CA ARG A 128 -18.96 -0.45 7.68
C ARG A 128 -19.98 0.58 8.12
N ALA A 129 -20.61 0.37 9.27
CA ALA A 129 -21.55 1.33 9.85
C ALA A 129 -20.85 2.65 10.22
N ALA A 130 -19.63 2.58 10.77
CA ALA A 130 -18.81 3.77 11.05
C ALA A 130 -18.44 4.53 9.77
N LEU A 131 -18.04 3.82 8.70
CA LEU A 131 -17.79 4.45 7.40
C LEU A 131 -19.05 5.11 6.81
N ALA A 132 -20.22 4.48 6.94
CA ALA A 132 -21.48 5.05 6.46
C ALA A 132 -21.90 6.31 7.24
N ARG A 133 -21.55 6.42 8.52
CA ARG A 133 -21.73 7.64 9.33
C ARG A 133 -20.70 8.72 8.99
N ALA A 134 -19.47 8.34 8.66
CA ALA A 134 -18.40 9.25 8.26
C ALA A 134 -18.51 9.75 6.81
N CYS A 135 -19.35 9.12 5.98
CA CYS A 135 -19.50 9.48 4.56
C CYS A 135 -20.10 10.90 4.42
N PRO A 136 -19.47 11.81 3.64
CA PRO A 136 -20.04 13.11 3.31
C PRO A 136 -21.44 12.98 2.70
N ARG A 137 -22.33 13.90 3.08
CA ARG A 137 -23.72 13.92 2.62
C ARG A 137 -24.04 15.21 1.89
N ASP A 138 -24.89 15.10 0.87
CA ASP A 138 -25.43 16.24 0.14
C ASP A 138 -26.45 17.01 1.02
N ALA A 139 -26.92 18.17 0.53
CA ALA A 139 -27.94 18.96 1.22
C ALA A 139 -29.27 18.21 1.45
N ALA A 140 -29.51 17.12 0.72
CA ALA A 140 -30.67 16.24 0.87
C ALA A 140 -30.40 15.05 1.82
N GLY A 141 -29.22 14.98 2.45
CA GLY A 141 -28.83 13.92 3.39
C GLY A 141 -28.41 12.60 2.74
N ARG A 142 -28.26 12.55 1.41
CA ARG A 142 -27.82 11.36 0.68
C ARG A 142 -26.28 11.33 0.57
N PRO A 143 -25.66 10.14 0.41
CA PRO A 143 -24.20 10.05 0.22
C PRO A 143 -23.73 10.87 -0.98
N ASP A 144 -22.72 11.73 -0.77
CA ASP A 144 -22.13 12.59 -1.80
C ASP A 144 -20.80 11.99 -2.29
N ALA A 145 -20.83 11.42 -3.48
CA ALA A 145 -19.65 10.81 -4.12
C ALA A 145 -18.60 11.84 -4.55
N ASP A 146 -18.98 13.09 -4.85
CA ASP A 146 -18.06 14.14 -5.28
C ASP A 146 -17.32 14.70 -4.08
N ALA A 147 -18.03 15.01 -2.99
CA ALA A 147 -17.42 15.43 -1.73
C ALA A 147 -16.49 14.35 -1.17
N TRP A 148 -16.88 13.08 -1.29
CA TRP A 148 -15.99 11.96 -0.93
C TRP A 148 -14.70 11.95 -1.74
N ARG A 149 -14.79 12.07 -3.08
CA ARG A 149 -13.62 12.09 -3.96
C ARG A 149 -12.70 13.27 -3.65
N GLN A 150 -13.26 14.47 -3.48
CA GLN A 150 -12.50 15.67 -3.14
C GLN A 150 -11.78 15.52 -1.79
N LEU A 151 -12.44 14.94 -0.79
CA LEU A 151 -11.82 14.67 0.51
C LEU A 151 -10.67 13.66 0.38
N ALA A 152 -10.89 12.56 -0.34
CA ALA A 152 -9.86 11.56 -0.58
C ALA A 152 -8.64 12.15 -1.32
N GLU A 153 -8.87 12.91 -2.39
CA GLU A 153 -7.82 13.61 -3.14
C GLU A 153 -7.09 14.64 -2.30
N ALA A 154 -7.80 15.38 -1.44
CA ALA A 154 -7.20 16.34 -0.52
C ALA A 154 -6.28 15.63 0.48
N VAL A 155 -6.71 14.51 1.07
CA VAL A 155 -5.87 13.70 1.98
C VAL A 155 -4.65 13.13 1.26
N GLN A 156 -4.80 12.61 0.04
CA GLN A 156 -3.68 12.09 -0.75
C GLN A 156 -2.70 13.18 -1.18
N THR A 157 -3.19 14.36 -1.54
CA THR A 157 -2.37 15.53 -1.87
C THR A 157 -1.61 16.01 -0.65
N HIS A 158 -2.29 16.13 0.50
CA HIS A 158 -1.62 16.48 1.75
C HIS A 158 -0.59 15.43 2.16
N LEU A 159 -0.87 14.15 1.93
CA LEU A 159 0.12 13.09 2.11
C LEU A 159 1.32 13.34 1.20
N ARG A 160 1.13 13.64 -0.10
CA ARG A 160 2.21 13.86 -1.08
C ARG A 160 3.00 15.17 -0.91
N ASP A 161 2.39 16.19 -0.33
CA ASP A 161 2.97 17.54 -0.25
C ASP A 161 3.36 17.92 1.19
N LEU A 162 3.84 16.95 1.98
CA LEU A 162 4.35 17.23 3.33
C LEU A 162 5.56 18.17 3.23
N PRO A 163 5.60 19.25 4.04
CA PRO A 163 6.74 20.17 4.07
C PRO A 163 8.05 19.42 4.38
N PRO A 164 9.17 19.77 3.72
CA PRO A 164 10.45 19.09 3.92
C PRO A 164 10.96 19.22 5.36
N GLU A 165 10.68 20.35 6.02
CA GLU A 165 11.01 20.57 7.44
C GLU A 165 10.30 19.57 8.36
N ARG A 166 9.03 19.27 8.07
CA ARG A 166 8.24 18.30 8.82
C ARG A 166 8.76 16.89 8.56
N LEU A 167 9.11 16.54 7.32
CA LEU A 167 9.74 15.26 7.01
C LEU A 167 11.07 15.07 7.77
N ALA A 168 11.91 16.10 7.84
CA ALA A 168 13.14 16.08 8.61
C ALA A 168 12.89 15.92 10.13
N ARG A 169 11.81 16.52 10.65
CA ARG A 169 11.39 16.29 12.04
C ARG A 169 10.92 14.85 12.28
N LEU A 170 10.10 14.30 11.39
CA LEU A 170 9.63 12.90 11.48
C LEU A 170 10.80 11.91 11.45
N ALA A 171 11.79 12.14 10.59
CA ALA A 171 13.01 11.33 10.53
C ALA A 171 13.78 11.34 11.85
N ARG A 172 13.92 12.52 12.48
CA ARG A 172 14.54 12.67 13.82
C ARG A 172 13.77 11.91 14.89
N LEU A 173 12.43 12.05 14.93
CA LEU A 173 11.59 11.33 15.90
C LEU A 173 11.70 9.80 15.74
N ARG A 174 11.80 9.30 14.51
CA ARG A 174 12.05 7.88 14.23
C ARG A 174 13.42 7.44 14.74
N GLU A 175 14.47 8.22 14.48
CA GLU A 175 15.82 7.93 14.94
C GLU A 175 15.91 7.92 16.46
N GLU A 176 15.27 8.86 17.15
CA GLU A 176 15.15 8.86 18.62
C GLU A 176 14.42 7.62 19.14
N ALA A 177 13.30 7.24 18.51
CA ALA A 177 12.56 6.04 18.88
C ALA A 177 13.40 4.75 18.68
N LEU A 178 14.18 4.70 17.60
CA LEU A 178 15.10 3.61 17.27
C LEU A 178 16.37 3.59 18.11
N ALA A 179 16.85 4.74 18.58
CA ALA A 179 17.97 4.84 19.52
C ALA A 179 17.56 4.38 20.92
N GLY A 180 16.28 4.48 21.26
CA GLY A 180 15.75 3.99 22.55
C GLY A 180 16.05 4.93 23.69
N THR A 181 16.42 6.15 23.33
CA THR A 181 16.43 7.28 24.23
C THR A 181 15.02 7.45 24.77
N ARG A 182 14.79 6.94 25.98
CA ARG A 182 13.71 7.43 26.81
C ARG A 182 14.03 8.90 27.05
N ILE A 183 13.41 9.78 26.28
CA ILE A 183 13.33 11.18 26.67
C ILE A 183 12.65 11.14 28.05
N PRO A 184 13.35 11.51 29.14
CA PRO A 184 12.67 11.66 30.43
C PRO A 184 11.52 12.64 30.17
N PRO A 185 10.31 12.40 30.72
CA PRO A 185 9.20 13.34 30.52
C PRO A 185 9.77 14.73 30.81
N ALA A 186 9.70 15.62 29.81
CA ALA A 186 10.25 16.95 29.91
C ALA A 186 9.84 17.49 31.27
N GLY A 187 10.84 17.75 32.12
CA GLY A 187 10.61 18.26 33.46
C GLY A 187 9.62 19.39 33.33
N VAL A 188 8.56 19.32 34.11
CA VAL A 188 7.55 20.38 34.22
C VAL A 188 8.35 21.66 34.45
N SER A 189 8.51 22.48 33.40
CA SER A 189 9.10 23.79 33.54
C SER A 189 8.12 24.55 34.43
N THR A 190 8.48 24.69 35.69
CA THR A 190 7.97 25.71 36.59
C THR A 190 8.34 27.06 35.99
N ALA A 191 7.51 27.53 35.05
CA ALA A 191 7.46 28.93 34.68
C ALA A 191 7.02 29.72 35.92
N PRO A 192 7.57 30.93 36.15
CA PRO A 192 7.37 31.67 37.38
C PRO A 192 5.89 32.03 37.51
N ALA A 193 5.35 31.81 38.72
CA ALA A 193 3.98 32.11 39.06
C ALA A 193 3.70 33.61 38.92
N LEU A 194 3.07 33.99 37.81
CA LEU A 194 2.21 35.16 37.82
C LEU A 194 0.93 34.75 38.56
N THR A 195 0.64 35.51 39.61
CA THR A 195 -0.46 35.34 40.55
C THR A 195 -1.81 35.28 39.85
N ALA A 196 -2.27 34.06 39.55
CA ALA A 196 -3.66 33.79 39.21
C ALA A 196 -4.46 33.52 40.50
N SER A 197 -5.43 34.38 40.77
CA SER A 197 -6.44 34.20 41.83
C SER A 197 -7.12 32.83 41.73
N PRO A 198 -7.39 32.13 42.85
CA PRO A 198 -8.03 30.82 42.82
C PRO A 198 -9.52 30.98 42.48
N ALA A 199 -9.89 30.62 41.25
CA ALA A 199 -11.28 30.33 40.93
C ALA A 199 -11.67 29.02 41.64
N ARG A 200 -12.50 29.14 42.68
CA ARG A 200 -13.07 28.03 43.45
C ARG A 200 -13.93 27.16 42.54
N THR A 201 -13.51 25.92 42.31
CA THR A 201 -14.37 24.87 41.75
C THR A 201 -15.23 24.26 42.87
N PRO A 202 -16.54 24.05 42.67
CA PRO A 202 -17.37 23.41 43.68
C PRO A 202 -17.01 21.93 43.76
N ARG A 203 -16.55 21.54 44.94
CA ARG A 203 -16.14 20.19 45.37
C ARG A 203 -17.30 19.21 45.20
N ARG A 204 -17.41 18.56 44.03
CA ARG A 204 -18.35 17.45 43.75
C ARG A 204 -17.89 16.09 44.30
N TRP A 205 -16.90 16.09 45.20
CA TRP A 205 -16.41 14.89 45.87
C TRP A 205 -17.43 14.19 46.79
N PRO A 206 -18.35 14.88 47.51
CA PRO A 206 -19.32 14.17 48.35
C PRO A 206 -20.36 13.43 47.51
N TRP A 207 -20.69 13.91 46.30
CA TRP A 207 -21.61 13.24 45.38
C TRP A 207 -21.01 11.97 44.77
N VAL A 208 -19.71 11.98 44.46
CA VAL A 208 -19.01 10.79 43.97
C VAL A 208 -18.94 9.73 45.07
N VAL A 209 -18.63 10.12 46.32
CA VAL A 209 -18.59 9.19 47.46
C VAL A 209 -20.00 8.65 47.79
N LEU A 210 -21.03 9.48 47.69
CA LEU A 210 -22.42 9.06 47.87
C LEU A 210 -22.85 8.04 46.80
N VAL A 211 -22.52 8.28 45.53
CA VAL A 211 -22.84 7.35 44.42
C VAL A 211 -22.07 6.04 44.58
N LEU A 212 -20.81 6.09 45.01
CA LEU A 212 -20.00 4.89 45.25
C LEU A 212 -20.52 4.07 46.43
N ALA A 213 -20.96 4.74 47.52
CA ALA A 213 -21.60 4.09 48.65
C ALA A 213 -22.96 3.49 48.27
N LEU A 214 -23.73 4.17 47.43
CA LEU A 214 -25.03 3.69 46.93
C LEU A 214 -24.88 2.49 45.98
N MET A 215 -23.83 2.48 45.14
CA MET A 215 -23.49 1.34 44.30
C MET A 215 -23.00 0.14 45.12
N ALA A 216 -22.20 0.38 46.16
CA ALA A 216 -21.76 -0.70 47.07
C ALA A 216 -22.94 -1.30 47.86
N ALA A 217 -23.87 -0.46 48.31
CA ALA A 217 -25.10 -0.92 48.98
C ALA A 217 -26.05 -1.66 48.02
N ALA A 218 -26.18 -1.20 46.77
CA ALA A 218 -26.96 -1.90 45.73
C ALA A 218 -26.34 -3.26 45.37
N LEU A 219 -25.01 -3.35 45.30
CA LEU A 219 -24.30 -4.60 45.06
C LEU A 219 -24.43 -5.57 46.25
N GLY A 220 -24.39 -5.06 47.49
CA GLY A 220 -24.68 -5.87 48.69
C GLY A 220 -26.12 -6.39 48.75
N ALA A 221 -27.09 -5.60 48.26
CA ALA A 221 -28.49 -6.00 48.17
C ALA A 221 -28.74 -7.08 47.08
N THR A 222 -27.82 -7.25 46.12
CA THR A 222 -27.92 -8.33 45.13
C THR A 222 -27.59 -9.73 45.68
N TRP A 223 -27.00 -9.82 46.88
CA TRP A 223 -26.62 -11.08 47.53
C TRP A 223 -27.51 -11.47 48.72
N TRP A 224 -28.63 -10.76 48.93
CA TRP A 224 -29.57 -11.03 50.02
C TRP A 224 -30.61 -12.11 49.64
N PRO A 225 -30.73 -13.22 50.40
CA PRO A 225 -31.73 -14.25 50.12
C PRO A 225 -33.13 -13.71 50.43
N GLY A 226 -33.95 -13.49 49.38
CA GLY A 226 -35.34 -13.04 49.48
C GLY A 226 -35.70 -11.73 48.75
N ALA A 227 -34.84 -11.20 47.89
CA ALA A 227 -35.13 -9.95 47.19
C ALA A 227 -36.19 -10.08 46.06
N PRO A 228 -37.09 -9.09 45.86
CA PRO A 228 -38.25 -9.20 44.97
C PRO A 228 -37.91 -9.28 43.47
N TRP A 229 -36.69 -8.91 43.08
CA TRP A 229 -36.19 -9.01 41.71
C TRP A 229 -35.62 -10.40 41.37
N ALA A 230 -35.51 -11.30 42.35
CA ALA A 230 -35.11 -12.70 42.14
C ALA A 230 -36.14 -13.50 41.30
N ALA A 231 -37.41 -13.07 41.27
CA ALA A 231 -38.44 -13.66 40.42
C ALA A 231 -38.33 -13.24 38.93
N LEU A 232 -37.72 -12.09 38.65
CA LEU A 232 -37.54 -11.55 37.29
C LEU A 232 -36.27 -12.07 36.59
N LEU A 233 -35.38 -12.71 37.33
CA LEU A 233 -34.18 -13.38 36.82
C LEU A 233 -34.33 -14.91 36.79
N GLN A 234 -35.55 -15.43 36.95
CA GLN A 234 -35.78 -16.85 36.67
C GLN A 234 -35.56 -17.12 35.18
N PRO A 235 -34.61 -17.98 34.81
CA PRO A 235 -34.44 -18.40 33.42
C PRO A 235 -35.67 -19.20 32.96
N ALA A 236 -36.08 -18.99 31.71
CA ALA A 236 -37.07 -19.82 31.04
C ALA A 236 -36.68 -21.32 31.15
N PRO A 237 -37.66 -22.24 31.24
CA PRO A 237 -37.38 -23.66 31.41
C PRO A 237 -36.56 -24.18 30.22
N LYS A 238 -35.35 -24.67 30.50
CA LYS A 238 -34.56 -25.41 29.51
C LYS A 238 -35.17 -26.80 29.32
N PRO A 239 -35.28 -27.30 28.09
CA PRO A 239 -35.63 -28.70 27.84
C PRO A 239 -34.60 -29.61 28.51
N ALA A 240 -35.08 -30.73 29.04
CA ALA A 240 -34.27 -31.74 29.70
C ALA A 240 -33.16 -32.25 28.76
N SER A 241 -31.91 -32.07 29.19
CA SER A 241 -30.79 -32.89 28.75
C SER A 241 -29.77 -32.85 29.86
N ASP A 242 -29.56 -34.02 30.48
CA ASP A 242 -28.73 -34.24 31.65
C ASP A 242 -27.37 -33.56 31.57
N ALA A 243 -27.06 -32.81 32.63
CA ALA A 243 -25.71 -32.39 32.91
C ALA A 243 -24.92 -33.58 33.44
N VAL A 244 -23.84 -33.94 32.75
CA VAL A 244 -22.67 -34.53 33.39
C VAL A 244 -21.55 -33.49 33.31
N THR A 245 -21.40 -32.72 34.38
CA THR A 245 -20.17 -31.96 34.66
C THR A 245 -19.10 -32.93 35.12
N LEU A 246 -17.99 -33.01 34.38
CA LEU A 246 -16.72 -33.46 34.95
C LEU A 246 -15.73 -32.31 34.97
N THR A 247 -15.34 -31.99 36.21
CA THR A 247 -14.15 -31.26 36.60
C THR A 247 -12.92 -32.06 36.17
N ASP A 248 -12.05 -31.45 35.35
CA ASP A 248 -10.73 -31.89 34.84
C ASP A 248 -10.60 -33.38 34.40
N PRO A 249 -10.42 -33.64 33.09
CA PRO A 249 -9.16 -34.29 32.70
C PRO A 249 -8.64 -33.91 31.30
N ASP A 250 -7.31 -33.92 31.16
CA ASP A 250 -6.55 -34.37 29.99
C ASP A 250 -7.20 -34.10 28.61
N ILE A 251 -6.77 -33.02 27.94
CA ILE A 251 -7.23 -32.67 26.59
C ILE A 251 -6.87 -33.81 25.64
N ARG A 252 -7.82 -34.72 25.41
CA ARG A 252 -7.71 -35.71 24.34
C ARG A 252 -8.01 -35.00 23.02
N GLN A 253 -6.94 -34.68 22.30
CA GLN A 253 -7.01 -34.36 20.88
C GLN A 253 -7.42 -35.62 20.13
N GLU A 254 -8.70 -35.71 19.78
CA GLU A 254 -9.16 -36.68 18.83
C GLU A 254 -8.99 -36.09 17.43
N ALA A 255 -8.20 -36.76 16.60
CA ALA A 255 -8.02 -36.34 15.22
C ALA A 255 -9.39 -36.39 14.54
N LEU A 256 -9.87 -35.22 14.09
CA LEU A 256 -11.04 -35.15 13.23
C LEU A 256 -10.86 -36.18 12.10
N PRO A 257 -11.89 -36.97 11.78
CA PRO A 257 -11.84 -37.83 10.60
C PRO A 257 -11.39 -36.97 9.42
N PRO A 258 -10.52 -37.50 8.53
CA PRO A 258 -9.94 -36.73 7.46
C PRO A 258 -11.06 -35.96 6.76
N ALA A 259 -10.91 -34.63 6.72
CA ALA A 259 -11.95 -33.75 6.24
C ALA A 259 -12.48 -34.31 4.92
N GLU A 260 -13.76 -34.71 4.91
CA GLU A 260 -14.39 -35.11 3.67
C GLU A 260 -14.18 -33.96 2.69
N PRO A 261 -13.69 -34.24 1.47
CA PRO A 261 -13.42 -33.20 0.50
C PRO A 261 -14.69 -32.37 0.39
N PRO A 262 -14.58 -31.02 0.46
CA PRO A 262 -15.75 -30.15 0.46
C PRO A 262 -16.65 -30.57 -0.69
N ALA A 263 -17.92 -30.84 -0.42
CA ALA A 263 -18.88 -31.22 -1.45
C ALA A 263 -18.79 -30.20 -2.58
N ALA A 264 -18.18 -30.60 -3.69
CA ALA A 264 -17.90 -29.71 -4.79
C ALA A 264 -19.28 -29.29 -5.33
N ARG A 265 -19.65 -28.01 -5.13
CA ARG A 265 -20.93 -27.49 -5.61
C ARG A 265 -21.05 -27.52 -7.14
N PHE A 266 -19.92 -27.77 -7.80
CA PHE A 266 -19.78 -27.95 -9.22
C PHE A 266 -19.04 -29.28 -9.43
N ASP A 267 -19.59 -30.15 -10.27
CA ASP A 267 -18.84 -31.31 -10.73
C ASP A 267 -17.59 -30.88 -11.53
N ALA A 268 -16.66 -31.79 -11.76
CA ALA A 268 -15.39 -31.47 -12.42
C ALA A 268 -15.60 -30.95 -13.86
N GLU A 269 -16.66 -31.38 -14.54
CA GLU A 269 -16.99 -30.90 -15.89
C GLU A 269 -17.56 -29.48 -15.88
N GLU A 270 -18.43 -29.15 -14.93
CA GLU A 270 -19.03 -27.83 -14.71
C GLU A 270 -17.96 -26.84 -14.24
N ALA A 271 -17.03 -27.28 -13.37
CA ALA A 271 -15.87 -26.50 -12.96
C ALA A 271 -14.93 -26.21 -14.14
N ALA A 272 -14.67 -27.19 -15.01
CA ALA A 272 -13.89 -26.99 -16.22
C ALA A 272 -14.60 -26.07 -17.24
N ARG A 273 -15.93 -26.19 -17.38
CA ARG A 273 -16.74 -25.35 -18.27
C ARG A 273 -16.80 -23.89 -17.82
N THR A 274 -16.81 -23.65 -16.50
CA THR A 274 -16.91 -22.30 -15.91
C THR A 274 -15.57 -21.66 -15.61
N ASP A 275 -14.47 -22.36 -15.89
CA ASP A 275 -13.12 -21.87 -15.65
C ASP A 275 -12.75 -20.73 -16.61
N ARG A 276 -12.80 -19.51 -16.09
CA ARG A 276 -12.41 -18.29 -16.80
C ARG A 276 -10.98 -18.33 -17.34
N ASP A 277 -10.09 -19.07 -16.70
CA ASP A 277 -8.67 -19.13 -17.06
C ASP A 277 -8.33 -20.35 -17.96
N ALA A 278 -9.32 -21.16 -18.34
CA ALA A 278 -9.17 -22.29 -19.25
C ALA A 278 -8.42 -21.94 -20.56
N PRO A 279 -8.75 -20.84 -21.30
CA PRO A 279 -8.03 -20.50 -22.52
C PRO A 279 -6.55 -20.15 -22.27
N MET A 280 -6.23 -19.56 -21.12
CA MET A 280 -4.84 -19.26 -20.72
C MET A 280 -4.06 -20.56 -20.42
N ARG A 281 -4.70 -21.59 -19.86
CA ARG A 281 -4.04 -22.87 -19.53
C ARG A 281 -3.99 -23.87 -20.68
N ALA A 282 -4.93 -23.79 -21.61
CA ALA A 282 -5.00 -24.69 -22.76
C ALA A 282 -3.95 -24.38 -23.84
N ASP A 283 -3.40 -23.17 -23.86
CA ASP A 283 -2.46 -22.71 -24.87
C ASP A 283 -1.00 -23.06 -24.48
N PRO A 284 -0.31 -23.97 -25.21
CA PRO A 284 1.07 -24.35 -24.91
C PRO A 284 2.08 -23.22 -25.16
N GLU A 285 1.77 -22.24 -26.01
CA GLU A 285 2.61 -21.04 -26.17
C GLU A 285 2.56 -20.18 -24.91
N VAL A 286 1.41 -20.14 -24.22
CA VAL A 286 1.23 -19.37 -22.98
C VAL A 286 2.05 -19.94 -21.84
N ALA A 287 2.16 -21.25 -21.75
CA ALA A 287 2.95 -21.89 -20.69
C ALA A 287 4.46 -21.58 -20.80
N THR A 288 4.95 -21.30 -22.01
CA THR A 288 6.39 -21.21 -22.30
C THR A 288 6.88 -19.79 -22.57
N LEU A 289 6.14 -19.01 -23.36
CA LEU A 289 6.58 -17.69 -23.83
C LEU A 289 6.08 -16.55 -22.95
N VAL A 290 4.86 -16.65 -22.40
CA VAL A 290 4.23 -15.55 -21.65
C VAL A 290 4.98 -15.16 -20.37
N PRO A 291 5.50 -16.11 -19.56
CA PRO A 291 6.27 -15.76 -18.37
C PRO A 291 7.55 -14.97 -18.65
N ASP A 292 8.14 -15.17 -19.84
CA ASP A 292 9.40 -14.53 -20.27
C ASP A 292 9.16 -13.48 -21.38
N ALA A 293 7.92 -13.08 -21.66
CA ALA A 293 7.59 -12.27 -22.84
C ALA A 293 8.24 -10.87 -22.82
N ASP A 294 8.32 -10.25 -21.64
CA ASP A 294 8.97 -8.97 -21.43
C ASP A 294 10.50 -9.08 -21.62
N PHE A 295 11.11 -10.12 -21.07
CA PHE A 295 12.52 -10.44 -21.28
C PHE A 295 12.85 -10.69 -22.76
N LEU A 296 12.02 -11.47 -23.46
CA LEU A 296 12.18 -11.73 -24.89
C LEU A 296 12.03 -10.44 -25.72
N ALA A 297 11.11 -9.56 -25.35
CA ALA A 297 10.95 -8.26 -26.01
C ALA A 297 12.20 -7.37 -25.85
N TRP A 298 12.78 -7.33 -24.66
CA TRP A 298 14.05 -6.64 -24.40
C TRP A 298 15.20 -7.26 -25.20
N TYR A 299 15.30 -8.59 -25.21
CA TYR A 299 16.36 -9.32 -25.91
C TYR A 299 16.36 -9.08 -27.42
N VAL A 300 15.19 -8.98 -28.06
CA VAL A 300 15.06 -8.62 -29.49
C VAL A 300 15.77 -7.30 -29.80
N VAL A 301 15.58 -6.29 -28.97
CA VAL A 301 16.17 -4.95 -29.15
C VAL A 301 17.67 -4.98 -28.86
N GLN A 302 18.09 -5.68 -27.80
CA GLN A 302 19.50 -5.82 -27.46
C GLN A 302 20.29 -6.49 -28.60
N ARG A 303 19.71 -7.49 -29.27
CA ARG A 303 20.30 -8.16 -30.44
C ARG A 303 20.39 -7.25 -31.65
N ALA A 304 19.37 -6.43 -31.90
CA ALA A 304 19.40 -5.45 -32.98
C ALA A 304 20.52 -4.41 -32.75
N ALA A 305 20.69 -3.97 -31.50
CA ALA A 305 21.76 -3.04 -31.12
C ALA A 305 23.16 -3.64 -31.28
N THR A 306 23.37 -4.91 -30.89
CA THR A 306 24.68 -5.57 -31.08
C THR A 306 24.97 -5.85 -32.56
N ALA A 307 23.97 -6.22 -33.36
CA ALA A 307 24.11 -6.37 -34.80
C ALA A 307 24.45 -5.03 -35.48
N ALA A 308 23.81 -3.94 -35.08
CA ALA A 308 24.12 -2.60 -35.60
C ALA A 308 25.54 -2.15 -35.21
N ALA A 309 25.98 -2.42 -33.98
CA ALA A 309 27.33 -2.13 -33.52
C ALA A 309 28.41 -2.94 -34.26
N ALA A 310 28.11 -4.16 -34.70
CA ALA A 310 29.03 -4.99 -35.50
C ALA A 310 29.15 -4.52 -36.96
N VAL A 311 28.17 -3.75 -37.47
CA VAL A 311 28.14 -3.23 -38.85
C VAL A 311 28.68 -1.81 -38.96
N ALA A 312 28.67 -1.04 -37.88
CA ALA A 312 29.24 0.31 -37.86
C ALA A 312 30.79 0.25 -37.84
N PRO A 313 31.51 0.93 -38.74
CA PRO A 313 32.96 1.07 -38.65
C PRO A 313 33.29 1.86 -37.38
N GLU A 314 33.97 1.19 -36.46
CA GLU A 314 34.36 1.67 -35.13
C GLU A 314 35.23 2.94 -35.25
N PRO A 315 34.78 4.15 -34.83
CA PRO A 315 35.72 5.21 -34.54
C PRO A 315 36.43 4.84 -33.24
N ALA A 316 37.75 4.66 -33.35
CA ALA A 316 38.64 4.38 -32.22
C ALA A 316 38.44 5.43 -31.11
N SER A 317 37.71 5.06 -30.07
CA SER A 317 37.69 5.78 -28.81
C SER A 317 38.76 5.19 -27.89
N PRO A 318 39.58 6.00 -27.21
CA PRO A 318 40.75 5.52 -26.49
C PRO A 318 40.33 4.60 -25.34
N ARG A 319 40.91 3.41 -25.32
CA ARG A 319 40.86 2.48 -24.18
C ARG A 319 41.47 3.18 -22.96
N ALA A 320 40.63 3.55 -22.01
CA ALA A 320 41.07 3.99 -20.69
C ALA A 320 41.87 2.85 -20.02
N PRO A 321 42.94 3.17 -19.28
CA PRO A 321 43.76 2.17 -18.61
C PRO A 321 42.97 1.42 -17.52
N PRO A 322 43.35 0.18 -17.19
CA PRO A 322 42.69 -0.61 -16.17
C PRO A 322 42.86 0.03 -14.79
N ASP A 323 41.74 0.32 -14.13
CA ASP A 323 41.68 0.78 -12.75
C ASP A 323 41.91 -0.43 -11.83
N GLU A 324 43.18 -0.71 -11.53
CA GLU A 324 43.59 -1.63 -10.46
C GLU A 324 43.31 -0.96 -9.10
N GLY A 325 42.05 -0.99 -8.66
CA GLY A 325 41.67 -0.37 -7.39
C GLY A 325 40.19 -0.46 -6.98
N ALA A 326 39.33 -1.10 -7.77
CA ALA A 326 37.94 -1.33 -7.37
C ALA A 326 37.85 -2.65 -6.59
N GLU A 327 38.08 -2.57 -5.28
CA GLU A 327 37.68 -3.59 -4.32
C GLU A 327 36.22 -3.95 -4.59
N ALA A 328 35.98 -5.21 -4.97
CA ALA A 328 34.68 -5.71 -5.38
C ALA A 328 33.67 -5.47 -4.25
N ALA A 329 32.80 -4.48 -4.45
CA ALA A 329 31.60 -4.34 -3.62
C ALA A 329 30.88 -5.70 -3.66
N PRO A 330 30.53 -6.27 -2.49
CA PRO A 330 29.87 -7.57 -2.46
C PRO A 330 28.60 -7.48 -3.31
N ALA A 331 28.49 -8.40 -4.27
CA ALA A 331 27.30 -8.54 -5.09
C ALA A 331 26.08 -8.50 -4.16
N PRO A 332 25.03 -7.70 -4.47
CA PRO A 332 23.84 -7.69 -3.67
C PRO A 332 23.36 -9.13 -3.58
N THR A 333 23.29 -9.67 -2.35
CA THR A 333 22.70 -10.97 -2.10
C THR A 333 21.34 -10.94 -2.77
N VAL A 334 21.19 -11.72 -3.85
CA VAL A 334 19.92 -11.93 -4.50
C VAL A 334 19.06 -12.62 -3.46
N VAL A 335 18.33 -11.81 -2.68
CA VAL A 335 17.26 -12.30 -1.82
C VAL A 335 16.32 -12.97 -2.79
N ALA A 336 16.31 -14.30 -2.78
CA ALA A 336 15.36 -15.08 -3.55
C ALA A 336 13.98 -14.48 -3.27
N PRO A 337 13.26 -13.98 -4.28
CA PRO A 337 11.99 -13.33 -4.05
C PRO A 337 11.09 -14.28 -3.27
N GLU A 338 10.57 -13.79 -2.16
CA GLU A 338 9.63 -14.53 -1.32
C GLU A 338 8.51 -15.08 -2.22
N PRO A 339 8.16 -16.38 -2.11
CA PRO A 339 7.20 -17.00 -3.01
C PRO A 339 5.90 -16.22 -2.93
N LEU A 340 5.52 -15.70 -4.08
CA LEU A 340 4.41 -14.78 -4.22
C LEU A 340 3.13 -15.49 -3.80
N HIS A 341 2.26 -14.79 -3.07
CA HIS A 341 0.98 -15.36 -2.69
C HIS A 341 0.25 -15.88 -3.95
N PRO A 342 -0.37 -17.07 -3.93
CA PRO A 342 -0.92 -17.70 -5.13
C PRO A 342 -1.90 -16.80 -5.92
N ARG A 343 -2.65 -15.94 -5.22
CA ARG A 343 -3.54 -14.93 -5.83
C ARG A 343 -2.78 -13.87 -6.64
N ASP A 344 -1.62 -13.43 -6.16
CA ASP A 344 -0.82 -12.40 -6.81
C ASP A 344 -0.03 -12.97 -7.99
N ALA A 345 0.37 -14.24 -7.90
CA ALA A 345 0.93 -14.99 -9.01
C ALA A 345 -0.10 -15.12 -10.15
N LEU A 346 -1.33 -15.54 -9.83
CA LEU A 346 -2.41 -15.66 -10.83
C LEU A 346 -2.78 -14.30 -11.44
N THR A 347 -2.84 -13.24 -10.62
CA THR A 347 -3.12 -11.87 -11.10
C THR A 347 -2.06 -11.40 -12.09
N ARG A 348 -0.78 -11.70 -11.82
CA ARG A 348 0.31 -11.40 -12.76
C ARG A 348 0.20 -12.22 -14.03
N GLN A 349 0.00 -13.53 -13.91
CA GLN A 349 -0.13 -14.43 -15.07
C GLN A 349 -1.26 -13.98 -16.01
N ARG A 350 -2.41 -13.56 -15.46
CA ARG A 350 -3.51 -12.99 -16.24
C ARG A 350 -3.12 -11.70 -16.95
N ALA A 351 -2.36 -10.83 -16.29
CA ALA A 351 -1.89 -9.59 -16.88
C ALA A 351 -0.84 -9.83 -17.97
N ASP A 352 0.06 -10.81 -17.80
CA ASP A 352 1.04 -11.22 -18.82
C ASP A 352 0.32 -11.84 -20.03
N TYR A 353 -0.66 -12.71 -19.79
CA TYR A 353 -1.48 -13.29 -20.84
C TYR A 353 -2.27 -12.23 -21.62
N ALA A 354 -2.88 -11.26 -20.92
CA ALA A 354 -3.57 -10.14 -21.57
C ALA A 354 -2.62 -9.27 -22.39
N ALA A 355 -1.39 -9.04 -21.91
CA ALA A 355 -0.38 -8.31 -22.65
C ALA A 355 0.05 -9.06 -23.92
N TRP A 356 0.28 -10.37 -23.82
CA TRP A 356 0.58 -11.24 -24.95
C TRP A 356 -0.53 -11.26 -26.01
N GLN A 357 -1.78 -11.42 -25.59
CA GLN A 357 -2.95 -11.38 -26.49
C GLN A 357 -3.09 -10.04 -27.21
N ALA A 358 -2.65 -8.95 -26.57
CA ALA A 358 -2.68 -7.63 -27.15
C ALA A 358 -1.52 -7.33 -28.13
N LEU A 359 -0.53 -8.24 -28.27
CA LEU A 359 0.53 -8.13 -29.26
C LEU A 359 0.06 -8.58 -30.64
N GLY A 360 0.42 -7.80 -31.67
CA GLY A 360 0.18 -8.18 -33.05
C GLY A 360 0.93 -9.46 -33.43
N GLU A 361 0.45 -10.16 -34.46
CA GLU A 361 1.06 -11.43 -34.91
C GLU A 361 2.54 -11.28 -35.30
N VAL A 362 2.90 -10.13 -35.88
CA VAL A 362 4.30 -9.83 -36.24
C VAL A 362 5.20 -9.77 -35.00
N ASP A 363 4.74 -9.15 -33.92
CA ASP A 363 5.51 -9.06 -32.68
C ASP A 363 5.57 -10.42 -31.97
N ARG A 364 4.46 -11.18 -31.94
CA ARG A 364 4.46 -12.56 -31.41
C ARG A 364 5.41 -13.47 -32.20
N ALA A 365 5.46 -13.35 -33.53
CA ALA A 365 6.42 -14.09 -34.36
C ALA A 365 7.88 -13.71 -34.06
N ARG A 366 8.17 -12.43 -33.82
CA ARG A 366 9.50 -11.96 -33.39
C ARG A 366 9.89 -12.53 -32.03
N LEU A 367 8.98 -12.57 -31.07
CA LEU A 367 9.23 -13.17 -29.75
C LEU A 367 9.46 -14.69 -29.87
N ARG A 368 8.71 -15.40 -30.72
CA ARG A 368 8.93 -16.83 -31.02
C ARG A 368 10.29 -17.09 -31.66
N ALA A 369 10.76 -16.23 -32.55
CA ALA A 369 12.10 -16.32 -33.12
C ALA A 369 13.17 -16.07 -32.04
N ALA A 370 13.00 -15.03 -31.23
CA ALA A 370 13.91 -14.68 -30.14
C ALA A 370 14.05 -15.80 -29.09
N ALA A 371 12.95 -16.48 -28.76
CA ALA A 371 12.98 -17.62 -27.83
C ALA A 371 13.81 -18.79 -28.37
N ARG A 372 13.68 -19.11 -29.66
CA ARG A 372 14.49 -20.16 -30.31
C ARG A 372 15.97 -19.78 -30.36
N ASP A 373 16.27 -18.53 -30.69
CA ASP A 373 17.64 -18.02 -30.74
C ASP A 373 18.29 -18.02 -29.35
N LEU A 374 17.56 -17.61 -28.32
CA LEU A 374 18.02 -17.64 -26.94
C LEU A 374 18.30 -19.08 -26.48
N ALA A 375 17.42 -20.03 -26.82
CA ALA A 375 17.60 -21.44 -26.47
C ALA A 375 18.85 -22.06 -27.15
N ALA A 376 19.29 -21.51 -28.27
CA ALA A 376 20.52 -21.94 -28.96
C ALA A 376 21.81 -21.34 -28.36
N GLN A 377 21.72 -20.35 -27.47
CA GLN A 377 22.89 -19.74 -26.83
C GLN A 377 23.44 -20.56 -25.65
N PRO A 378 24.73 -20.42 -25.32
CA PRO A 378 25.31 -21.02 -24.11
C PRO A 378 24.57 -20.57 -22.84
N VAL A 379 24.45 -21.48 -21.86
CA VAL A 379 23.72 -21.24 -20.61
C VAL A 379 24.30 -20.06 -19.85
N GLU A 380 25.62 -19.86 -19.90
CA GLU A 380 26.33 -18.74 -19.28
C GLU A 380 25.89 -17.41 -19.88
N THR A 381 25.73 -17.36 -21.21
CA THR A 381 25.25 -16.17 -21.91
C THR A 381 23.79 -15.89 -21.60
N GLN A 382 22.96 -16.95 -21.53
CA GLN A 382 21.56 -16.82 -21.12
C GLN A 382 21.44 -16.24 -19.69
N GLN A 383 22.23 -16.76 -18.75
CA GLN A 383 22.26 -16.27 -17.37
C GLN A 383 22.73 -14.82 -17.31
N ALA A 384 23.79 -14.44 -18.03
CA ALA A 384 24.26 -13.06 -18.09
C ALA A 384 23.19 -12.10 -18.63
N LEU A 385 22.45 -12.50 -19.68
CA LEU A 385 21.34 -11.72 -20.23
C LEU A 385 20.20 -11.57 -19.22
N ARG A 386 19.82 -12.64 -18.53
CA ARG A 386 18.78 -12.61 -17.49
C ARG A 386 19.19 -11.72 -16.31
N THR A 387 20.44 -11.77 -15.87
CA THR A 387 20.95 -10.89 -14.81
C THR A 387 20.89 -9.42 -15.22
N ARG A 388 21.28 -9.11 -16.46
CA ARG A 388 21.18 -7.73 -16.99
C ARG A 388 19.73 -7.25 -17.05
N PHE A 389 18.80 -8.11 -17.46
CA PHE A 389 17.39 -7.78 -17.48
C PHE A 389 16.82 -7.60 -16.07
N ALA A 390 17.18 -8.46 -15.12
CA ALA A 390 16.75 -8.36 -13.73
C ALA A 390 17.29 -7.11 -13.00
N ALA A 391 18.34 -6.49 -13.53
CA ALA A 391 18.88 -5.24 -13.02
C ALA A 391 18.10 -3.99 -13.50
N LEU A 392 17.18 -4.14 -14.45
CA LEU A 392 16.33 -3.03 -14.91
C LEU A 392 15.36 -2.59 -13.82
N ASP A 393 14.92 -1.34 -13.90
CA ASP A 393 13.95 -0.84 -12.93
C ASP A 393 12.52 -1.37 -13.20
N ALA A 394 11.64 -1.29 -12.20
CA ALA A 394 10.27 -1.77 -12.31
C ALA A 394 9.42 -1.00 -13.36
N MET A 395 9.82 0.20 -13.75
CA MET A 395 9.16 0.96 -14.81
C MET A 395 9.56 0.41 -16.19
N GLU A 396 10.84 0.12 -16.41
CA GLU A 396 11.38 -0.48 -17.63
C GLU A 396 10.81 -1.88 -17.85
N HIS A 397 10.79 -2.73 -16.82
CA HIS A 397 10.13 -4.05 -16.87
C HIS A 397 8.68 -3.94 -17.36
N ARG A 398 7.91 -2.97 -16.83
CA ARG A 398 6.53 -2.75 -17.26
C ARG A 398 6.42 -2.26 -18.71
N GLY A 399 7.39 -1.49 -19.19
CA GLY A 399 7.45 -1.05 -20.58
C GLY A 399 7.63 -2.22 -21.55
N TRP A 400 8.48 -3.18 -21.20
CA TRP A 400 8.75 -4.34 -22.05
C TRP A 400 7.55 -5.29 -22.21
N ARG A 401 6.59 -5.28 -21.29
CA ARG A 401 5.30 -5.98 -21.44
C ARG A 401 4.46 -5.44 -22.60
N LEU A 402 4.75 -4.24 -23.10
CA LEU A 402 4.05 -3.65 -24.25
C LEU A 402 4.58 -4.18 -25.60
N GLY A 403 5.63 -5.01 -25.59
CA GLY A 403 6.29 -5.55 -26.79
C GLY A 403 7.60 -4.82 -27.13
N PRO A 404 8.36 -5.33 -28.12
CA PRO A 404 9.73 -4.86 -28.39
C PRO A 404 9.78 -3.42 -28.93
N ALA A 405 8.82 -3.03 -29.79
CA ALA A 405 8.79 -1.70 -30.37
C ALA A 405 8.50 -0.61 -29.32
N LEU A 406 7.40 -0.77 -28.56
CA LEU A 406 7.00 0.19 -27.53
C LEU A 406 7.92 0.15 -26.30
N GLY A 407 8.41 -1.04 -25.91
CA GLY A 407 9.32 -1.20 -24.78
C GLY A 407 10.62 -0.41 -24.95
N ALA A 408 11.19 -0.39 -26.17
CA ALA A 408 12.42 0.34 -26.47
C ALA A 408 12.29 1.86 -26.28
N VAL A 409 11.14 2.44 -26.64
CA VAL A 409 10.88 3.88 -26.52
C VAL A 409 10.19 4.27 -25.20
N TRP A 410 9.76 3.29 -24.41
CA TRP A 410 8.95 3.50 -23.20
C TRP A 410 9.58 4.47 -22.19
N PRO A 411 10.88 4.41 -21.85
CA PRO A 411 11.47 5.35 -20.90
C PRO A 411 11.33 6.83 -21.31
N ARG A 412 11.34 7.11 -22.63
CA ARG A 412 11.17 8.47 -23.18
C ARG A 412 9.70 8.87 -23.27
N LEU A 413 8.80 7.92 -23.47
CA LEU A 413 7.34 8.14 -23.53
C LEU A 413 6.70 8.24 -22.14
N GLN A 414 7.29 7.62 -21.12
CA GLN A 414 6.70 7.50 -19.78
C GLN A 414 6.26 8.85 -19.19
N PRO A 415 7.01 9.96 -19.29
CA PRO A 415 6.58 11.24 -18.72
C PRO A 415 5.23 11.73 -19.26
N MET A 416 4.93 11.49 -20.54
CA MET A 416 3.64 11.83 -21.17
C MET A 416 2.49 10.96 -20.66
N PHE A 417 2.76 9.72 -20.24
CA PHE A 417 1.73 8.73 -19.89
C PHE A 417 1.77 8.27 -18.42
N ALA A 418 2.55 8.95 -17.56
CA ALA A 418 2.71 8.59 -16.15
C ALA A 418 1.39 8.62 -15.38
N TYR A 419 0.48 9.55 -15.72
CA TYR A 419 -0.84 9.68 -15.12
C TYR A 419 -1.92 9.71 -16.20
N VAL A 420 -2.45 8.53 -16.52
CA VAL A 420 -3.56 8.36 -17.47
C VAL A 420 -4.78 7.79 -16.74
N PRO A 421 -5.95 8.47 -16.80
CA PRO A 421 -7.20 7.96 -16.23
C PRO A 421 -7.54 6.58 -16.76
N ALA A 422 -8.09 5.69 -15.93
CA ALA A 422 -8.32 4.28 -16.30
C ALA A 422 -9.10 4.11 -17.62
N ARG A 423 -10.11 4.97 -17.85
CA ARG A 423 -10.93 4.97 -19.07
C ARG A 423 -10.18 5.33 -20.35
N GLU A 424 -9.06 6.04 -20.25
CA GLU A 424 -8.27 6.51 -21.40
C GLU A 424 -7.10 5.58 -21.73
N ARG A 425 -6.76 4.62 -20.85
CA ARG A 425 -5.61 3.73 -21.01
C ARG A 425 -5.72 2.81 -22.22
N GLU A 426 -6.84 2.12 -22.37
CA GLU A 426 -7.05 1.20 -23.49
C GLU A 426 -7.06 1.92 -24.85
N PRO A 427 -7.82 3.02 -25.04
CA PRO A 427 -7.76 3.81 -26.27
C PRO A 427 -6.36 4.33 -26.60
N LEU A 428 -5.61 4.82 -25.61
CA LEU A 428 -4.25 5.31 -25.82
C LEU A 428 -3.28 4.19 -26.16
N LEU A 429 -3.37 3.03 -25.51
CA LEU A 429 -2.54 1.88 -25.86
C LEU A 429 -2.85 1.36 -27.26
N ALA A 430 -4.12 1.30 -27.65
CA ALA A 430 -4.50 0.95 -29.03
C ALA A 430 -3.94 1.95 -30.04
N LEU A 431 -3.97 3.26 -29.73
CA LEU A 431 -3.37 4.30 -30.55
C LEU A 431 -1.86 4.13 -30.67
N LEU A 432 -1.15 3.94 -29.56
CA LEU A 432 0.31 3.79 -29.54
C LEU A 432 0.78 2.59 -30.37
N ARG A 433 0.00 1.50 -30.39
CA ARG A 433 0.29 0.31 -31.22
C ARG A 433 0.06 0.53 -32.72
N GLN A 434 -0.71 1.54 -33.11
CA GLN A 434 -0.92 1.89 -34.52
C GLN A 434 0.17 2.82 -35.07
N LEU A 435 0.98 3.43 -34.20
CA LEU A 435 2.08 4.29 -34.61
C LEU A 435 3.26 3.43 -35.08
N ASP A 436 3.89 3.87 -36.17
CA ASP A 436 5.14 3.29 -36.64
C ASP A 436 6.33 3.78 -35.80
N ALA A 437 7.52 3.24 -36.09
CA ALA A 437 8.73 3.58 -35.35
C ALA A 437 9.07 5.09 -35.41
N ALA A 438 8.88 5.73 -36.57
CA ALA A 438 9.18 7.14 -36.75
C ALA A 438 8.23 8.03 -35.93
N ALA A 439 6.92 7.75 -35.98
CA ALA A 439 5.92 8.49 -35.20
C ALA A 439 6.09 8.27 -33.68
N LEU A 440 6.49 7.07 -33.26
CA LEU A 440 6.82 6.80 -31.86
C LEU A 440 8.05 7.59 -31.40
N ASP A 441 9.08 7.72 -32.23
CA ASP A 441 10.25 8.55 -31.93
C ASP A 441 9.90 10.03 -31.87
N ASP A 442 9.02 10.51 -32.76
CA ASP A 442 8.52 11.87 -32.73
C ASP A 442 7.72 12.16 -31.45
N LEU A 443 6.84 11.23 -31.07
CA LEU A 443 6.09 11.32 -29.81
C LEU A 443 7.01 11.26 -28.59
N ALA A 444 8.06 10.44 -28.62
CA ALA A 444 9.04 10.35 -27.55
C ALA A 444 9.84 11.65 -27.39
N ALA A 445 10.19 12.32 -28.50
CA ALA A 445 10.81 13.64 -28.47
C ALA A 445 9.85 14.70 -27.89
N LEU A 446 8.58 14.68 -28.30
CA LEU A 446 7.55 15.61 -27.78
C LEU A 446 7.25 15.38 -26.30
N SER A 447 7.23 14.13 -25.84
CA SER A 447 7.04 13.76 -24.42
C SER A 447 8.02 14.47 -23.48
N GLN A 448 9.26 14.68 -23.94
CA GLN A 448 10.30 15.36 -23.17
C GLN A 448 10.18 16.89 -23.21
N ARG A 449 9.59 17.46 -24.27
CA ARG A 449 9.43 18.92 -24.45
C ARG A 449 8.14 19.46 -23.84
N VAL A 450 7.06 18.68 -23.84
CA VAL A 450 5.75 19.13 -23.36
C VAL A 450 5.72 19.17 -21.82
N PRO A 451 5.47 20.34 -21.21
CA PRO A 451 5.49 20.50 -19.76
C PRO A 451 4.30 19.78 -19.10
N PRO A 452 4.42 19.35 -17.84
CA PRO A 452 3.38 18.58 -17.13
C PRO A 452 1.93 19.08 -17.27
N PRO A 453 1.60 20.38 -17.11
CA PRO A 453 0.21 20.84 -17.18
C PRO A 453 -0.40 20.74 -18.59
N GLU A 454 0.41 20.65 -19.64
CA GLU A 454 -0.06 20.58 -21.03
C GLU A 454 -0.23 19.15 -21.55
N ARG A 455 0.28 18.15 -20.81
CA ARG A 455 0.27 16.74 -21.25
C ARG A 455 -1.14 16.19 -21.43
N ASP A 456 -2.07 16.55 -20.54
CA ASP A 456 -3.46 16.11 -20.62
C ASP A 456 -4.13 16.62 -21.91
N ARG A 457 -3.96 17.92 -22.17
CA ARG A 457 -4.44 18.56 -23.40
C ARG A 457 -3.80 17.93 -24.64
N PHE A 458 -2.48 17.70 -24.62
CA PHE A 458 -1.77 17.06 -25.73
C PHE A 458 -2.31 15.66 -26.03
N ARG A 459 -2.57 14.85 -25.00
CA ARG A 459 -3.16 13.51 -25.18
C ARG A 459 -4.57 13.58 -25.78
N HIS A 460 -5.42 14.52 -25.34
CA HIS A 460 -6.74 14.71 -25.93
C HIS A 460 -6.69 15.19 -27.38
N GLU A 461 -5.74 16.06 -27.71
CA GLU A 461 -5.51 16.48 -29.10
C GLU A 461 -5.06 15.28 -29.96
N LEU A 462 -4.11 14.48 -29.48
CA LEU A 462 -3.61 13.28 -30.18
C LEU A 462 -4.72 12.26 -30.45
N ILE A 463 -5.62 12.02 -29.49
CA ILE A 463 -6.76 11.09 -29.64
C ILE A 463 -7.73 11.56 -30.73
N ARG A 464 -7.91 12.88 -30.90
CA ARG A 464 -8.82 13.45 -31.91
C ARG A 464 -8.26 13.39 -33.32
N VAL A 465 -6.94 13.28 -33.50
CA VAL A 465 -6.33 13.19 -34.83
C VAL A 465 -6.70 11.83 -35.47
N PRO A 466 -7.21 11.80 -36.71
CA PRO A 466 -7.51 10.57 -37.42
C PRO A 466 -6.28 9.68 -37.58
N ALA A 467 -6.45 8.34 -37.52
CA ALA A 467 -5.34 7.40 -37.50
C ALA A 467 -4.34 7.58 -38.67
N GLY A 468 -4.82 7.88 -39.88
CA GLY A 468 -3.98 8.10 -41.06
C GLY A 468 -3.15 9.38 -41.04
N GLU A 469 -3.52 10.37 -40.22
CA GLU A 469 -2.87 11.69 -40.16
C GLU A 469 -1.94 11.86 -38.94
N ARG A 470 -1.99 10.94 -37.98
CA ARG A 470 -1.27 11.06 -36.70
C ARG A 470 0.23 11.17 -36.86
N ALA A 471 0.84 10.36 -37.73
CA ALA A 471 2.29 10.39 -37.95
C ALA A 471 2.73 11.76 -38.48
N ALA A 472 2.07 12.28 -39.52
CA ALA A 472 2.36 13.60 -40.07
C ALA A 472 2.12 14.73 -39.04
N TRP A 473 1.06 14.62 -38.24
CA TRP A 473 0.76 15.59 -37.19
C TRP A 473 1.82 15.61 -36.08
N LEU A 474 2.30 14.44 -35.63
CA LEU A 474 3.37 14.32 -34.63
C LEU A 474 4.67 14.92 -35.17
N HIS A 475 5.01 14.59 -36.42
CA HIS A 475 6.19 15.12 -37.09
C HIS A 475 6.18 16.65 -37.18
N ALA A 476 5.09 17.22 -37.74
CA ALA A 476 4.92 18.66 -37.88
C ALA A 476 4.90 19.43 -36.55
N ARG A 477 4.66 18.74 -35.44
CA ARG A 477 4.67 19.34 -34.10
C ARG A 477 6.02 19.23 -33.41
N ARG A 478 6.83 18.22 -33.77
CA ARG A 478 8.22 18.09 -33.33
C ARG A 478 9.14 19.13 -33.99
N GLU A 479 8.85 19.50 -35.23
CA GLU A 479 9.63 20.49 -35.99
C GLU A 479 9.39 21.95 -35.54
N ARG A 480 8.27 22.20 -34.84
CA ARG A 480 8.01 23.47 -34.15
C ARG A 480 8.71 23.50 -32.80
#